data_AF-A0A4S2H096-F1
#
_entry.id   AF-A0A4S2H096-F1
#
_cell.length_a   1.000
_cell.length_b   1.000
_cell.length_c   1.000
_cell.angle_alpha   90.00
_cell.angle_beta   90.00
_cell.angle_gamma   90.00
#
_symmetry.space_group_name_H-M   'P 1'
#
loop_
_entity.id
_entity.type
_entity.pdbx_description
1 polymer ?
#
loop_
_entity_poly.entity_id
_entity_poly.type
_entity_poly.pdbx_seq_one_letter_code
_entity_poly.pdbx_strand_id
1 'polypeptide(L)'
;MIALAAALMMQQAAPPDGGRAECWLTGDVRGRTVMSLQPVCPDEAPDAPALQAYAESLLARTALPITVPEAAHFNSSVELVWDGQGWSLPEPFLLVHVPAVYPERAMMRQLNAVCDGYAIVGGDGLARDVALFCQAFNSNGSEIESRLFLDPAREAVQQNVWLIAPDLELVCEPTKVAFDQRDDPGEPGELPRLDDARVPACPPGLPRGPDHDDR
;
A
#
# COMPACT_ATOMS: atom_id res chain seq x y z
N MET A 1 -54.29 10.12 -20.58
CA MET A 1 -53.43 10.92 -19.66
C MET A 1 -52.91 10.05 -18.52
N ILE A 2 -52.12 9.00 -18.80
CA ILE A 2 -51.51 8.13 -17.77
C ILE A 2 -50.14 7.66 -18.27
N ALA A 3 -49.28 8.61 -18.64
CA ALA A 3 -47.90 8.30 -19.07
C ALA A 3 -46.86 9.22 -18.41
N LEU A 4 -47.27 10.16 -17.55
CA LEU A 4 -46.38 11.13 -16.91
C LEU A 4 -46.05 10.84 -15.44
N ALA A 5 -46.51 9.71 -14.90
CA ALA A 5 -46.30 9.37 -13.48
C ALA A 5 -45.13 8.41 -13.22
N ALA A 6 -44.54 7.78 -14.24
CA ALA A 6 -43.46 6.81 -14.07
C ALA A 6 -42.04 7.44 -14.03
N ALA A 7 -41.89 8.70 -14.43
CA ALA A 7 -40.58 9.36 -14.50
C ALA A 7 -40.17 10.07 -13.18
N LEU A 8 -41.04 10.09 -12.17
CA LEU A 8 -40.80 10.84 -10.91
C LEU A 8 -40.45 9.97 -9.70
N MET A 9 -40.35 8.65 -9.83
CA MET A 9 -40.03 7.75 -8.71
C MET A 9 -38.59 7.22 -8.67
N MET A 10 -37.71 7.68 -9.56
CA MET A 10 -36.27 7.41 -9.48
C MET A 10 -35.46 8.66 -9.11
N GLN A 11 -35.97 9.48 -8.19
CA GLN A 11 -35.08 10.28 -7.36
C GLN A 11 -34.50 9.34 -6.29
N GLN A 12 -33.62 8.43 -6.70
CA GLN A 12 -32.62 7.93 -5.77
C GLN A 12 -31.88 9.19 -5.31
N ALA A 13 -32.08 9.54 -4.04
CA ALA A 13 -31.28 10.58 -3.42
C ALA A 13 -29.83 10.25 -3.74
N ALA A 14 -29.12 11.20 -4.36
CA ALA A 14 -27.72 11.00 -4.68
C ALA A 14 -27.04 10.49 -3.40
N PRO A 15 -26.33 9.36 -3.47
CA PRO A 15 -25.61 8.84 -2.32
C PRO A 15 -24.76 9.96 -1.72
N PRO A 16 -24.78 10.13 -0.38
CA PRO A 16 -24.02 11.20 0.25
C PRO A 16 -22.53 11.03 -0.08
N ASP A 17 -21.86 12.16 -0.32
CA ASP A 17 -20.41 12.19 -0.53
C ASP A 17 -19.70 11.52 0.65
N GLY A 18 -18.64 10.75 0.35
CA GLY A 18 -17.87 10.02 1.36
C GLY A 18 -18.42 8.63 1.68
N GLY A 19 -19.28 8.05 0.83
CA GLY A 19 -19.60 6.63 0.89
C GLY A 19 -18.34 5.77 0.76
N ARG A 20 -18.22 4.71 1.56
CA ARG A 20 -17.08 3.78 1.54
C ARG A 20 -17.59 2.38 1.27
N ALA A 21 -16.89 1.63 0.45
CA ALA A 21 -17.19 0.23 0.16
C ALA A 21 -15.90 -0.59 0.17
N GLU A 22 -15.94 -1.74 0.83
CA GLU A 22 -14.83 -2.69 0.88
C GLU A 22 -15.07 -3.79 -0.16
N CYS A 23 -14.17 -3.92 -1.13
CA CYS A 23 -14.20 -4.99 -2.13
C CYS A 23 -13.21 -6.09 -1.74
N TRP A 24 -13.68 -7.33 -1.66
CA TRP A 24 -12.84 -8.48 -1.34
C TRP A 24 -12.11 -8.99 -2.58
N LEU A 25 -10.83 -9.30 -2.43
CA LEU A 25 -9.97 -9.81 -3.49
C LEU A 25 -9.95 -11.32 -3.44
N THR A 26 -10.48 -11.95 -4.49
CA THR A 26 -10.54 -13.41 -4.64
C THR A 26 -9.72 -13.84 -5.86
N GLY A 27 -9.20 -15.06 -5.92
CA GLY A 27 -8.32 -15.43 -7.03
C GLY A 27 -7.79 -16.86 -7.03
N ASP A 28 -7.08 -17.23 -8.10
CA ASP A 28 -6.34 -18.49 -8.20
C ASP A 28 -4.92 -18.30 -7.63
N VAL A 29 -4.60 -19.08 -6.59
CA VAL A 29 -3.27 -19.12 -5.98
C VAL A 29 -2.67 -20.50 -6.15
N ARG A 30 -1.50 -20.57 -6.79
CA ARG A 30 -0.77 -21.82 -7.01
C ARG A 30 0.52 -21.83 -6.21
N GLY A 31 0.51 -22.58 -5.11
CA GLY A 31 1.59 -22.52 -4.13
C GLY A 31 1.65 -21.11 -3.52
N ARG A 32 2.68 -20.35 -3.86
CA ARG A 32 2.85 -18.94 -3.43
C ARG A 32 2.66 -17.93 -4.55
N THR A 33 2.22 -18.37 -5.72
CA THR A 33 2.04 -17.49 -6.87
C THR A 33 0.57 -17.16 -7.05
N VAL A 34 0.23 -15.87 -6.95
CA VAL A 34 -1.09 -15.33 -7.30
C VAL A 34 -1.17 -15.25 -8.81
N MET A 35 -2.03 -16.07 -9.40
CA MET A 35 -2.18 -16.21 -10.85
C MET A 35 -3.21 -15.23 -11.41
N SER A 36 -4.28 -14.99 -10.65
CA SER A 36 -5.35 -14.07 -10.99
C SER A 36 -5.94 -13.46 -9.72
N LEU A 37 -6.49 -12.26 -9.84
CA LEU A 37 -7.31 -11.61 -8.82
C LEU A 37 -8.59 -11.08 -9.47
N GLN A 38 -9.68 -11.15 -8.72
CA GLN A 38 -11.00 -10.63 -9.06
C GLN A 38 -11.55 -9.94 -7.82
N PRO A 39 -12.03 -8.69 -7.95
CA PRO A 39 -12.67 -8.00 -6.85
C PRO A 39 -14.13 -8.50 -6.75
N VAL A 40 -14.63 -8.59 -5.52
CA VAL A 40 -16.03 -8.86 -5.21
C VAL A 40 -16.49 -7.72 -4.33
N CYS A 41 -17.23 -6.79 -4.92
CA CYS A 41 -17.74 -5.61 -4.24
C CYS A 41 -19.17 -5.82 -3.72
N PRO A 42 -19.60 -5.07 -2.69
CA PRO A 42 -20.97 -5.14 -2.16
C PRO A 42 -22.01 -4.64 -3.17
N ASP A 43 -23.07 -5.41 -3.37
CA ASP A 43 -24.18 -5.11 -4.30
C ASP A 43 -25.09 -3.99 -3.79
N GLU A 44 -25.05 -3.71 -2.47
CA GLU A 44 -25.79 -2.64 -1.82
C GLU A 44 -25.12 -1.26 -1.93
N ALA A 45 -23.90 -1.19 -2.47
CA ALA A 45 -23.18 0.07 -2.62
C ALA A 45 -23.86 1.00 -3.64
N PRO A 46 -23.72 2.32 -3.49
CA PRO A 46 -24.17 3.24 -4.51
C PRO A 46 -23.50 2.96 -5.86
N ASP A 47 -24.32 2.77 -6.89
CA ASP A 47 -23.84 2.37 -8.22
C ASP A 47 -22.87 1.17 -8.17
N ALA A 48 -23.32 0.08 -7.53
CA ALA A 48 -22.54 -1.17 -7.40
C ALA A 48 -21.93 -1.67 -8.73
N PRO A 49 -22.60 -1.57 -9.90
CA PRO A 49 -21.96 -1.90 -11.17
C PRO A 49 -20.73 -1.04 -11.49
N ALA A 50 -20.78 0.28 -11.21
CA ALA A 50 -19.63 1.16 -11.38
C ALA A 50 -18.52 0.87 -10.36
N LEU A 51 -18.88 0.55 -9.11
CA LEU A 51 -17.93 0.11 -8.08
C LEU A 51 -17.15 -1.13 -8.54
N GLN A 52 -17.87 -2.16 -8.97
CA GLN A 52 -17.29 -3.41 -9.46
C GLN A 52 -16.38 -3.16 -10.67
N ALA A 53 -16.84 -2.40 -11.66
CA ALA A 53 -16.05 -2.07 -12.84
C ALA A 53 -14.79 -1.27 -12.51
N TYR A 54 -14.87 -0.32 -11.55
CA TYR A 54 -13.72 0.43 -11.09
C TYR A 54 -12.70 -0.46 -10.39
N ALA A 55 -13.14 -1.33 -9.47
CA ALA A 55 -12.27 -2.29 -8.79
C ALA A 55 -11.60 -3.27 -9.78
N GLU A 56 -12.33 -3.74 -10.79
CA GLU A 56 -11.76 -4.57 -11.86
C GLU A 56 -10.69 -3.82 -12.65
N SER A 57 -10.92 -2.54 -12.94
CA SER A 57 -9.95 -1.70 -13.67
C SER A 57 -8.66 -1.47 -12.88
N LEU A 58 -8.73 -1.36 -11.54
CA LEU A 58 -7.55 -1.29 -10.67
C LEU A 58 -6.69 -2.54 -10.79
N LEU A 59 -7.31 -3.73 -10.63
CA LEU A 59 -6.59 -5.00 -10.65
C LEU A 59 -6.10 -5.38 -12.05
N ALA A 60 -6.78 -4.94 -13.10
CA ALA A 60 -6.36 -5.20 -14.48
C ALA A 60 -5.00 -4.56 -14.81
N ARG A 61 -4.59 -3.53 -14.07
CA ARG A 61 -3.27 -2.88 -14.22
C ARG A 61 -2.18 -3.59 -13.43
N THR A 62 -2.53 -4.30 -12.36
CA THR A 62 -1.56 -4.99 -11.52
C THR A 62 -0.80 -6.05 -12.32
N ALA A 63 0.53 -6.03 -12.25
CA ALA A 63 1.37 -7.01 -12.91
C ALA A 63 1.19 -8.42 -12.30
N LEU A 64 0.39 -9.27 -12.95
CA LEU A 64 0.21 -10.68 -12.61
C LEU A 64 0.94 -11.60 -13.63
N PRO A 65 1.43 -12.78 -13.23
CA PRO A 65 1.35 -13.36 -11.89
C PRO A 65 2.34 -12.75 -10.89
N ILE A 66 1.98 -12.75 -9.60
CA ILE A 66 2.84 -12.28 -8.50
C ILE A 66 3.30 -13.48 -7.68
N THR A 67 4.60 -13.63 -7.47
CA THR A 67 5.12 -14.64 -6.53
C THR A 67 5.32 -13.99 -5.17
N VAL A 68 4.53 -14.42 -4.19
CA VAL A 68 4.52 -13.90 -2.83
C VAL A 68 5.60 -14.62 -2.00
N PRO A 69 6.59 -13.90 -1.45
CA PRO A 69 7.55 -14.50 -0.51
C PRO A 69 6.85 -15.12 0.71
N GLU A 70 7.49 -16.08 1.39
CA GLU A 70 6.88 -16.80 2.52
C GLU A 70 6.43 -15.90 3.68
N ALA A 71 7.21 -14.86 3.95
CA ALA A 71 6.94 -13.91 5.02
C ALA A 71 6.05 -12.75 4.57
N ALA A 72 5.66 -12.68 3.29
CA ALA A 72 4.90 -11.55 2.78
C ALA A 72 3.43 -11.62 3.20
N HIS A 73 2.86 -10.45 3.43
CA HIS A 73 1.46 -10.26 3.78
C HIS A 73 0.69 -9.82 2.53
N PHE A 74 -0.43 -10.49 2.26
CA PHE A 74 -1.34 -10.14 1.18
C PHE A 74 -2.59 -9.50 1.78
N ASN A 75 -2.90 -8.27 1.38
CA ASN A 75 -4.14 -7.63 1.80
C ASN A 75 -5.29 -8.11 0.90
N SER A 76 -6.28 -8.76 1.52
CA SER A 76 -7.38 -9.44 0.82
C SER A 76 -8.59 -8.56 0.54
N SER A 77 -8.54 -7.28 0.88
CA SER A 77 -9.62 -6.34 0.62
C SER A 77 -9.08 -4.96 0.31
N VAL A 78 -9.80 -4.22 -0.53
CA VAL A 78 -9.48 -2.83 -0.87
C VAL A 78 -10.70 -1.97 -0.59
N GLU A 79 -10.49 -0.84 0.06
CA GLU A 79 -11.55 0.12 0.35
C GLU A 79 -11.56 1.21 -0.72
N LEU A 80 -12.75 1.49 -1.26
CA LEU A 80 -13.00 2.50 -2.27
C LEU A 80 -13.94 3.57 -1.74
N VAL A 81 -13.78 4.79 -2.24
CA VAL A 81 -14.51 5.97 -1.77
C VAL A 81 -15.33 6.58 -2.89
N TRP A 82 -16.59 6.90 -2.59
CA TRP A 82 -17.51 7.62 -3.45
C TRP A 82 -17.40 9.13 -3.22
N ASP A 83 -17.05 9.87 -4.25
CA ASP A 83 -16.84 11.33 -4.20
C ASP A 83 -18.08 12.17 -4.57
N GLY A 84 -19.22 11.51 -4.76
CA GLY A 84 -20.45 12.15 -5.25
C GLY A 84 -20.69 11.94 -6.75
N GLN A 85 -19.65 11.62 -7.53
CA GLN A 85 -19.69 11.45 -8.98
C GLN A 85 -19.19 10.07 -9.45
N GLY A 86 -18.27 9.46 -8.70
CA GLY A 86 -17.73 8.15 -9.01
C GLY A 86 -16.98 7.51 -7.85
N TRP A 87 -16.62 6.24 -8.06
CA TRP A 87 -15.74 5.50 -7.15
C TRP A 87 -14.28 5.82 -7.47
N SER A 88 -13.49 5.96 -6.41
CA SER A 88 -12.07 6.27 -6.50
C SER A 88 -11.29 5.47 -5.46
N LEU A 89 -10.00 5.30 -5.74
CA LEU A 89 -9.02 4.81 -4.77
C LEU A 89 -8.37 6.06 -4.16
N PRO A 90 -8.61 6.38 -2.88
CA PRO A 90 -8.18 7.66 -2.31
C PRO A 90 -6.65 7.76 -2.18
N GLU A 91 -5.98 6.63 -2.00
CA GLU A 91 -4.53 6.52 -1.80
C GLU A 91 -4.00 5.22 -2.41
N PRO A 92 -2.74 5.16 -2.85
CA PRO A 92 -2.13 3.91 -3.27
C PRO A 92 -2.25 2.84 -2.20
N PHE A 93 -2.73 1.68 -2.60
CA PHE A 93 -3.06 0.62 -1.66
C PHE A 93 -2.00 -0.48 -1.73
N LEU A 94 -1.30 -0.75 -0.62
CA LEU A 94 -0.30 -1.81 -0.56
C LEU A 94 -0.98 -3.19 -0.61
N LEU A 95 -0.99 -3.83 -1.78
CA LEU A 95 -1.61 -5.14 -1.98
C LEU A 95 -0.75 -6.27 -1.40
N VAL A 96 0.56 -6.23 -1.67
CA VAL A 96 1.54 -7.20 -1.17
C VAL A 96 2.60 -6.44 -0.40
N HIS A 97 2.74 -6.75 0.89
CA HIS A 97 3.80 -6.26 1.75
C HIS A 97 4.83 -7.37 1.99
N VAL A 98 6.05 -7.17 1.49
CA VAL A 98 7.18 -8.06 1.72
C VAL A 98 8.01 -7.48 2.87
N PRO A 99 8.11 -8.16 4.03
CA PRO A 99 8.94 -7.69 5.11
C PRO A 99 10.43 -7.80 4.75
N ALA A 100 11.23 -6.85 5.25
CA ALA A 100 12.67 -6.89 5.04
C ALA A 100 13.33 -8.02 5.82
N VAL A 101 14.29 -8.68 5.16
CA VAL A 101 15.08 -9.74 5.80
C VAL A 101 16.10 -9.12 6.75
N TYR A 102 16.11 -9.58 8.00
CA TYR A 102 17.05 -9.08 9.00
C TYR A 102 18.50 -9.39 8.60
N PRO A 103 19.41 -8.40 8.54
CA PRO A 103 20.80 -8.68 8.20
C PRO A 103 21.49 -9.50 9.31
N GLU A 104 22.03 -10.67 8.99
CA GLU A 104 22.70 -11.54 9.98
C GLU A 104 23.82 -10.83 10.75
N ARG A 105 24.59 -9.97 10.08
CA ARG A 105 25.66 -9.18 10.71
C ARG A 105 25.12 -8.17 11.71
N ALA A 106 23.93 -7.63 11.48
CA ALA A 106 23.26 -6.73 12.43
C ALA A 106 22.70 -7.52 13.63
N MET A 107 22.16 -8.72 13.37
CA MET A 107 21.70 -9.66 14.40
C MET A 107 22.83 -10.02 15.37
N MET A 108 24.00 -10.44 14.86
CA MET A 108 25.18 -10.76 15.68
C MET A 108 25.67 -9.58 16.52
N ARG A 109 25.39 -8.35 16.08
CA ARG A 109 25.80 -7.10 16.75
C ARG A 109 24.70 -6.49 17.61
N GLN A 110 23.53 -7.13 17.71
CA GLN A 110 22.37 -6.62 18.44
C GLN A 110 22.00 -5.19 18.03
N LEU A 111 22.04 -4.93 16.72
CA LEU A 111 21.67 -3.65 16.13
C LEU A 111 20.24 -3.71 15.61
N ASN A 112 19.43 -2.72 15.96
CA ASN A 112 18.12 -2.40 15.38
C ASN A 112 18.27 -1.25 14.37
N ALA A 113 17.27 -1.00 13.54
CA ALA A 113 17.28 0.14 12.63
C ALA A 113 15.87 0.60 12.21
N VAL A 114 15.79 1.85 11.79
CA VAL A 114 14.66 2.40 11.03
C VAL A 114 15.20 2.91 9.70
N CYS A 115 14.53 2.56 8.62
CA CYS A 115 14.75 3.10 7.29
C CYS A 115 13.50 3.85 6.85
N ASP A 116 13.68 5.06 6.33
CA ASP A 116 12.59 5.93 5.87
C ASP A 116 12.96 6.58 4.53
N GLY A 117 11.96 6.95 3.74
CA GLY A 117 12.11 7.59 2.45
C GLY A 117 10.89 7.35 1.58
N TYR A 118 11.13 7.03 0.30
CA TYR A 118 10.05 6.85 -0.67
C TYR A 118 10.31 5.73 -1.68
N ALA A 119 9.23 5.29 -2.31
CA ALA A 119 9.20 4.50 -3.53
C ALA A 119 8.45 5.26 -4.64
N ILE A 120 9.05 5.33 -5.83
CA ILE A 120 8.33 5.76 -7.04
C ILE A 120 7.66 4.53 -7.62
N VAL A 121 6.33 4.50 -7.64
CA VAL A 121 5.53 3.34 -8.04
C VAL A 121 4.84 3.63 -9.37
N GLY A 122 4.99 2.70 -10.32
CA GLY A 122 4.32 2.80 -11.61
C GLY A 122 2.84 2.42 -11.54
N GLY A 123 2.07 2.78 -12.56
CA GLY A 123 0.66 2.39 -12.67
C GLY A 123 0.39 0.88 -12.70
N ASP A 124 1.42 0.06 -12.93
CA ASP A 124 1.37 -1.41 -12.82
C ASP A 124 1.51 -1.94 -11.38
N GLY A 125 1.69 -1.03 -10.42
CA GLY A 125 1.81 -1.36 -9.00
C GLY A 125 3.20 -1.77 -8.57
N LEU A 126 4.24 -1.60 -9.40
CA LEU A 126 5.61 -1.99 -9.07
C LEU A 126 6.49 -0.76 -8.82
N ALA A 127 7.38 -0.86 -7.84
CA ALA A 127 8.40 0.15 -7.58
C ALA A 127 9.38 0.26 -8.77
N ARG A 128 9.63 1.49 -9.22
CA ARG A 128 10.59 1.85 -10.27
C ARG A 128 11.89 2.37 -9.70
N ASP A 129 11.80 3.12 -8.60
CA ASP A 129 12.92 3.67 -7.87
C ASP A 129 12.58 3.71 -6.38
N VAL A 130 13.60 3.53 -5.53
CA VAL A 130 13.45 3.48 -4.08
C VAL A 130 14.64 4.18 -3.44
N ALA A 131 14.35 5.26 -2.74
CA ALA A 131 15.34 6.06 -2.02
C ALA A 131 15.04 6.01 -0.52
N LEU A 132 15.99 5.47 0.25
CA LEU A 132 15.86 5.30 1.69
C LEU A 132 17.08 5.87 2.40
N PHE A 133 16.86 6.38 3.60
CA PHE A 133 17.88 6.65 4.60
C PHE A 133 17.64 5.74 5.80
N CYS A 134 18.70 5.07 6.27
CA CYS A 134 18.62 4.16 7.41
C CYS A 134 19.49 4.66 8.56
N GLN A 135 18.94 4.62 9.77
CA GLN A 135 19.67 4.88 11.01
C GLN A 135 19.63 3.62 11.87
N ALA A 136 20.81 3.16 12.30
CA ALA A 136 20.93 1.99 13.15
C ALA A 136 21.16 2.39 14.61
N PHE A 137 20.68 1.55 15.51
CA PHE A 137 20.74 1.76 16.95
C PHE A 137 21.22 0.48 17.63
N ASN A 138 22.04 0.59 18.66
CA ASN A 138 22.31 -0.55 19.56
C ASN A 138 21.22 -0.69 20.63
N SER A 139 21.36 -1.68 21.50
CA SER A 139 20.49 -1.94 22.65
C SER A 139 20.38 -0.77 23.65
N ASN A 140 21.33 0.17 23.65
CA ASN A 140 21.27 1.39 24.48
C ASN A 140 20.62 2.57 23.75
N GLY A 141 20.08 2.37 22.54
CA GLY A 141 19.49 3.42 21.70
C GLY A 141 20.50 4.39 21.08
N SER A 142 21.81 4.10 21.16
CA SER A 142 22.83 4.96 20.58
C SER A 142 22.89 4.78 19.06
N GLU A 143 22.90 5.90 18.32
CA GLU A 143 23.08 5.90 16.86
C GLU A 143 24.44 5.30 16.48
N ILE A 144 24.41 4.41 15.50
CA ILE A 144 25.59 3.79 14.92
C ILE A 144 25.52 3.97 13.41
N GLU A 145 26.59 4.52 12.82
CA GLU A 145 26.71 4.56 11.37
C GLU A 145 26.80 3.13 10.83
N SER A 146 25.77 2.70 10.10
CA SER A 146 25.69 1.36 9.53
C SER A 146 24.87 1.37 8.26
N ARG A 147 25.45 0.86 7.17
CA ARG A 147 24.75 0.66 5.89
C ARG A 147 24.13 -0.73 5.74
N LEU A 148 24.21 -1.56 6.79
CA LEU A 148 23.81 -2.97 6.74
C LEU A 148 22.32 -3.18 6.42
N PHE A 149 21.48 -2.19 6.69
CA PHE A 149 20.02 -2.28 6.56
C PHE A 149 19.50 -1.72 5.23
N LEU A 150 20.30 -0.95 4.50
CA LEU A 150 19.83 -0.21 3.33
C LEU A 150 19.40 -1.14 2.19
N ASP A 151 20.24 -2.11 1.84
CA ASP A 151 19.94 -3.01 0.72
C ASP A 151 18.77 -3.96 1.07
N PRO A 152 18.70 -4.59 2.26
CA PRO A 152 17.54 -5.40 2.63
C PRO A 152 16.23 -4.61 2.70
N ALA A 153 16.26 -3.37 3.19
CA ALA A 153 15.08 -2.50 3.18
C ALA A 153 14.64 -2.16 1.75
N ARG A 154 15.60 -1.79 0.89
CA ARG A 154 15.32 -1.48 -0.52
C ARG A 154 14.74 -2.69 -1.25
N GLU A 155 15.35 -3.87 -1.09
CA GLU A 155 14.90 -5.11 -1.72
C GLU A 155 13.47 -5.47 -1.30
N ALA A 156 13.13 -5.29 -0.02
CA ALA A 156 11.77 -5.51 0.49
C ALA A 156 10.76 -4.59 -0.17
N VAL A 157 11.02 -3.28 -0.16
CA VAL A 157 10.15 -2.27 -0.78
C VAL A 157 10.04 -2.50 -2.30
N GLN A 158 11.11 -2.91 -2.98
CA GLN A 158 11.08 -3.22 -4.42
C GLN A 158 10.19 -4.42 -4.76
N GLN A 159 9.95 -5.33 -3.82
CA GLN A 159 9.10 -6.51 -4.02
C GLN A 159 7.65 -6.30 -3.58
N ASN A 160 7.35 -5.18 -2.93
CA ASN A 160 5.98 -4.79 -2.65
C ASN A 160 5.18 -4.59 -3.95
N VAL A 161 3.87 -4.78 -3.86
CA VAL A 161 2.93 -4.53 -4.95
C VAL A 161 1.85 -3.60 -4.45
N TRP A 162 1.56 -2.55 -5.20
CA TRP A 162 0.51 -1.57 -4.89
C TRP A 162 -0.63 -1.63 -5.92
N LEU A 163 -1.81 -1.18 -5.52
CA LEU A 163 -2.86 -0.76 -6.44
C LEU A 163 -2.75 0.76 -6.60
N ILE A 164 -2.67 1.20 -7.85
CA ILE A 164 -2.58 2.61 -8.22
C ILE A 164 -3.84 3.00 -8.98
N ALA A 165 -4.40 4.17 -8.64
CA ALA A 165 -5.59 4.69 -9.32
C ALA A 165 -5.39 4.73 -10.86
N PRO A 166 -6.41 4.36 -11.67
CA PRO A 166 -6.23 4.08 -13.09
C PRO A 166 -5.73 5.27 -13.92
N ASP A 167 -5.99 6.50 -13.46
CA ASP A 167 -5.59 7.76 -14.08
C ASP A 167 -4.16 8.19 -13.76
N LEU A 168 -3.48 7.48 -12.84
CA LEU A 168 -2.10 7.75 -12.45
C LEU A 168 -1.14 6.76 -13.13
N GLU A 169 -0.14 7.29 -13.82
CA GLU A 169 0.96 6.50 -14.42
C GLU A 169 2.14 6.29 -13.46
N LEU A 170 2.33 7.22 -12.53
CA LEU A 170 3.43 7.25 -11.59
C LEU A 170 3.00 7.97 -10.32
N VAL A 171 3.31 7.41 -9.15
CA VAL A 171 3.05 8.00 -7.84
C VAL A 171 4.31 7.89 -6.97
N CYS A 172 4.46 8.75 -5.97
CA CYS A 172 5.53 8.67 -5.00
C CYS A 172 4.97 8.34 -3.62
N GLU A 173 5.29 7.13 -3.13
CA GLU A 173 4.83 6.63 -1.83
C GLU A 173 5.89 6.74 -0.75
N PRO A 174 5.58 7.42 0.37
CA PRO A 174 6.36 7.31 1.60
C PRO A 174 6.47 5.84 2.03
N THR A 175 7.64 5.45 2.52
CA THR A 175 7.85 4.07 2.97
C THR A 175 8.78 4.03 4.17
N LYS A 176 8.41 3.20 5.14
CA LYS A 176 9.12 3.02 6.40
C LYS A 176 9.34 1.53 6.64
N VAL A 177 10.57 1.16 6.95
CA VAL A 177 10.98 -0.21 7.25
C VAL A 177 11.68 -0.24 8.60
N ALA A 178 11.14 -1.02 9.52
CA ALA A 178 11.70 -1.20 10.86
C ALA A 178 12.39 -2.56 10.98
N PHE A 179 13.56 -2.57 11.62
CA PHE A 179 14.29 -3.77 12.02
C PHE A 179 14.39 -3.77 13.55
N ASP A 180 13.63 -4.65 14.19
CA ASP A 180 13.68 -4.86 15.64
C ASP A 180 13.89 -6.35 15.93
N GLN A 181 14.85 -6.66 16.82
CA GLN A 181 15.14 -8.02 17.29
C GLN A 181 14.22 -8.48 18.42
N ARG A 182 13.37 -7.60 18.97
CA ARG A 182 12.45 -7.98 20.05
C ARG A 182 11.34 -8.87 19.49
N ASP A 183 11.30 -10.12 19.95
CA ASP A 183 10.27 -11.14 19.67
C ASP A 183 8.87 -10.81 20.23
N ASP A 184 8.59 -9.56 20.62
CA ASP A 184 7.25 -9.18 21.09
C ASP A 184 6.50 -8.43 19.96
N PRO A 185 5.67 -9.14 19.18
CA PRO A 185 4.84 -8.52 18.14
C PRO A 185 3.72 -7.63 18.71
N GLY A 186 3.60 -7.52 20.05
CA GLY A 186 2.50 -6.84 20.73
C GLY A 186 2.66 -5.33 20.90
N GLU A 187 3.88 -4.80 20.96
CA GLU A 187 4.12 -3.35 20.94
C GLU A 187 5.38 -3.05 20.11
N PRO A 188 5.27 -2.34 18.97
CA PRO A 188 6.44 -1.83 18.29
C PRO A 188 7.13 -0.87 19.25
N GLY A 189 8.12 -1.35 19.99
CA GLY A 189 8.74 -0.51 20.99
C GLY A 189 9.35 0.68 20.26
N GLU A 190 8.96 1.88 20.66
CA GLU A 190 9.14 3.14 19.94
C GLU A 190 10.58 3.26 19.41
N LEU A 191 10.78 2.88 18.14
CA LEU A 191 12.08 3.07 17.51
C LEU A 191 12.29 4.58 17.36
N PRO A 192 13.52 5.09 17.54
CA PRO A 192 13.76 6.51 17.45
C PRO A 192 13.29 7.06 16.10
N ARG A 193 12.58 8.19 16.14
CA ARG A 193 12.22 8.93 14.92
C ARG A 193 13.49 9.40 14.23
N LEU A 194 13.52 9.27 12.91
CA LEU A 194 14.62 9.79 12.10
C LEU A 194 14.58 11.32 12.07
N ASP A 195 15.73 11.92 11.77
CA ASP A 195 15.80 13.35 11.48
C ASP A 195 15.29 13.58 10.05
N ASP A 196 14.12 14.20 9.91
CA ASP A 196 13.43 14.50 8.64
C ASP A 196 14.35 15.17 7.61
N ALA A 197 15.36 15.95 8.05
CA ALA A 197 16.28 16.62 7.14
C ALA A 197 17.18 15.66 6.34
N ARG A 198 17.34 14.41 6.81
CA ARG A 198 18.16 13.37 6.15
C ARG A 198 17.33 12.38 5.34
N VAL A 199 16.02 12.36 5.55
CA VAL A 199 15.11 11.44 4.85
C VAL A 199 14.91 11.93 3.41
N PRO A 200 15.12 11.10 2.39
CA PRO A 200 14.83 11.46 1.01
C PRO A 200 13.36 11.83 0.86
N ALA A 201 13.10 13.01 0.28
CA ALA A 201 11.74 13.45 0.00
C ALA A 201 11.32 13.10 -1.43
N CYS A 202 10.03 12.83 -1.62
CA CYS A 202 9.44 12.64 -2.94
C CYS A 202 9.78 13.79 -3.90
N PRO A 203 10.23 13.49 -5.13
CA PRO A 203 10.51 14.51 -6.14
C PRO A 203 9.32 15.45 -6.37
N PRO A 204 9.56 16.75 -6.63
CA PRO A 204 8.49 17.69 -6.89
C PRO A 204 7.74 17.32 -8.18
N GLY A 205 6.40 17.43 -8.16
CA GLY A 205 5.54 17.22 -9.33
C GLY A 205 4.99 15.81 -9.50
N LEU A 206 5.31 14.87 -8.62
CA LEU A 206 4.61 13.58 -8.54
C LEU A 206 3.43 13.66 -7.57
N PRO A 207 2.28 13.05 -7.90
CA PRO A 207 1.26 12.77 -6.90
C PRO A 207 1.89 11.99 -5.74
N ARG A 208 1.53 12.38 -4.51
CA ARG A 208 1.98 11.71 -3.30
C ARG A 208 0.80 10.97 -2.70
N GLY A 209 1.03 9.74 -2.26
CA GLY A 209 0.19 9.14 -1.24
C GLY A 209 0.27 9.93 0.06
N PRO A 210 -0.67 9.72 0.98
CA PRO A 210 -0.61 10.32 2.29
C PRO A 210 0.62 9.84 3.06
N ASP A 211 1.16 10.71 3.91
CA ASP A 211 2.20 10.30 4.86
C ASP A 211 1.60 9.22 5.77
N HIS A 212 2.15 8.00 5.73
CA HIS A 212 1.81 6.92 6.65
C HIS A 212 2.37 7.25 8.05
N ASP A 213 1.78 8.23 8.73
CA ASP A 213 2.00 8.47 10.15
C ASP A 213 1.34 7.33 10.94
N ASP A 214 2.20 6.45 11.48
CA ASP A 214 1.98 5.35 12.44
C ASP A 214 0.50 4.97 12.73
N ARG A 215 0.00 3.97 11.99
CA ARG A 215 -1.12 3.11 12.40
C ARG A 215 -0.61 1.75 12.83
#